data_AF-A0A1W9VQ80-F1
#
_entry.id   AF-A0A1W9VQ80-F1
#
_cell.length_a   1.000
_cell.length_b   1.000
_cell.length_c   1.000
_cell.angle_alpha   90.00
_cell.angle_beta   90.00
_cell.angle_gamma   90.00
#
_symmetry.space_group_name_H-M   'P 1'
#
loop_
_entity.id
_entity.type
_entity.pdbx_description
1 polymer ?
#
loop_
_entity_poly.entity_id
_entity_poly.type
_entity_poly.pdbx_seq_one_letter_code
_entity_poly.pdbx_strand_id
1 'polypeptide(L)'
;MSLKLEQYLSLVNLHGVNTAKDVVISGDTSLAGIKLAVTSKTGAYTTTTSDCVVGVDTTSGAVTITLGTATVSAGRVVIVNDEGANAGTANITVATEGSETIDGSATATIATNSLAARYYSNGTDWFTF
;
A
#
# COMPACT_ATOMS: atom_id res chain seq x y z
N MET A 1 54.01 -15.45 20.49
CA MET A 1 53.06 -16.55 20.21
C MET A 1 51.65 -15.97 20.22
N SER A 2 51.01 -16.01 19.05
CA SER A 2 49.60 -15.77 18.71
C SER A 2 48.83 -14.58 19.32
N LEU A 3 48.46 -13.65 18.43
CA LEU A 3 47.31 -12.76 18.57
C LEU A 3 46.04 -13.57 18.88
N LYS A 4 45.25 -13.14 19.86
CA LYS A 4 43.80 -13.37 19.87
C LYS A 4 43.13 -12.01 19.77
N LEU A 5 42.91 -11.60 18.52
CA LEU A 5 42.04 -10.49 18.18
C LEU A 5 40.61 -11.03 18.31
N GLU A 6 40.02 -10.91 19.49
CA GLU A 6 38.63 -11.30 19.68
C GLU A 6 37.72 -10.28 18.96
N GLN A 7 36.70 -10.84 18.34
CA GLN A 7 36.05 -10.35 17.14
C GLN A 7 35.21 -9.08 17.34
N TYR A 8 35.26 -8.23 16.30
CA TYR A 8 34.31 -7.18 15.99
C TYR A 8 32.89 -7.77 15.84
N LEU A 9 31.93 -7.31 16.64
CA LEU A 9 30.69 -6.71 16.15
C LEU A 9 29.97 -6.01 17.31
N SER A 10 30.06 -4.68 17.35
CA SER A 10 29.19 -3.86 18.19
C SER A 10 27.75 -4.04 17.66
N LEU A 11 26.85 -4.60 18.49
CA LEU A 11 25.42 -4.49 18.26
C LEU A 11 25.06 -3.01 18.29
N VAL A 12 24.78 -2.42 17.12
CA VAL A 12 24.30 -1.04 17.08
C VAL A 12 22.86 -1.03 17.59
N ASN A 13 22.68 -0.69 18.87
CA ASN A 13 21.37 -0.37 19.41
C ASN A 13 20.95 1.01 18.89
N LEU A 14 20.16 1.01 17.83
CA LEU A 14 19.61 2.23 17.25
C LEU A 14 18.37 2.67 18.05
N HIS A 15 18.58 3.52 19.07
CA HIS A 15 17.48 4.16 19.81
C HIS A 15 17.07 5.48 19.14
N GLY A 16 15.78 5.65 18.82
CA GLY A 16 15.24 6.94 18.38
C GLY A 16 15.69 7.36 16.97
N VAL A 17 15.78 6.43 16.03
CA VAL A 17 16.11 6.75 14.62
C VAL A 17 15.02 7.63 14.02
N ASN A 18 15.32 8.92 13.89
CA ASN A 18 14.50 9.88 13.15
C ASN A 18 15.19 10.16 11.79
N THR A 19 14.93 9.32 10.81
CA THR A 19 15.41 9.52 9.44
C THR A 19 14.39 10.34 8.65
N ALA A 20 14.87 11.35 7.91
CA ALA A 20 14.02 12.14 7.02
C ALA A 20 13.48 11.37 5.79
N LYS A 21 13.95 10.13 5.58
CA LYS A 21 13.51 9.20 4.53
C LYS A 21 13.32 7.79 5.12
N ASP A 22 14.23 6.86 4.83
CA ASP A 22 14.02 5.43 5.06
C ASP A 22 15.01 4.86 6.08
N VAL A 23 14.55 3.88 6.86
CA VAL A 23 15.41 2.98 7.64
C VAL A 23 15.62 1.72 6.81
N VAL A 24 16.80 1.61 6.18
CA VAL A 24 17.15 0.43 5.36
C VAL A 24 17.74 -0.66 6.25
N ILE A 25 17.06 -1.81 6.32
CA ILE A 25 17.53 -3.01 7.03
C ILE A 25 17.80 -4.08 5.96
N SER A 26 19.06 -4.48 5.80
CA SER A 26 19.48 -5.46 4.78
C SER A 26 19.30 -6.93 5.21
N GLY A 27 18.71 -7.16 6.39
CA GLY A 27 18.41 -8.48 6.94
C GLY A 27 16.98 -8.55 7.48
N ASP A 28 16.70 -9.55 8.30
CA ASP A 28 15.36 -9.74 8.87
C ASP A 28 14.99 -8.61 9.84
N THR A 29 13.74 -8.16 9.77
CA THR A 29 13.16 -7.20 10.71
C THR A 29 11.97 -7.82 11.43
N SER A 30 11.89 -7.63 12.74
CA SER A 30 10.74 -8.01 13.56
C SER A 30 10.22 -6.76 14.26
N LEU A 31 9.04 -6.31 13.86
CA LEU A 31 8.41 -5.09 14.38
C LEU A 31 7.20 -5.47 15.24
N ALA A 32 7.16 -5.00 16.50
CA ALA A 32 6.05 -5.29 17.42
C ALA A 32 4.78 -4.45 17.18
N GLY A 33 4.80 -3.52 16.22
CA GLY A 33 3.67 -2.67 15.89
C GLY A 33 3.87 -1.93 14.57
N ILE A 34 3.26 -2.44 13.50
CA ILE A 34 3.20 -1.74 12.21
C ILE A 34 1.87 -0.97 12.15
N LYS A 35 1.94 0.32 11.81
CA LYS A 35 0.77 1.14 11.48
C LYS A 35 0.90 1.57 10.03
N LEU A 36 -0.13 1.32 9.24
CA LEU A 36 -0.24 1.81 7.87
C LEU A 36 -1.00 3.13 7.86
N ALA A 37 -0.65 4.03 6.94
CA ALA A 37 -1.43 5.24 6.70
C ALA A 37 -2.79 4.85 6.11
N VAL A 38 -3.87 5.31 6.75
CA VAL A 38 -5.26 5.06 6.33
C VAL A 38 -5.92 6.38 5.98
N THR A 39 -6.59 6.42 4.83
CA THR A 39 -7.42 7.53 4.37
C THR A 39 -8.82 7.00 4.07
N SER A 40 -9.86 7.60 4.63
CA SER A 40 -11.25 7.22 4.34
C SER A 40 -11.89 8.16 3.31
N LYS A 41 -12.70 7.61 2.40
CA LYS A 41 -13.32 8.31 1.27
C LYS A 41 -14.78 7.88 1.09
N THR A 42 -15.63 8.86 0.79
CA THR A 42 -17.06 8.65 0.44
C THR A 42 -17.35 9.03 -1.02
N GLY A 43 -16.30 9.26 -1.82
CA GLY A 43 -16.38 9.79 -3.17
C GLY A 43 -15.11 9.54 -3.95
N ALA A 44 -15.09 9.92 -5.23
CA ALA A 44 -13.98 9.64 -6.13
C ALA A 44 -12.66 10.21 -5.61
N TYR A 45 -11.57 9.45 -5.77
CA TYR A 45 -10.26 9.82 -5.23
C TYR A 45 -9.10 9.21 -6.02
N THR A 46 -8.04 9.99 -6.22
CA THR A 46 -6.76 9.50 -6.77
C THR A 46 -5.75 9.32 -5.66
N THR A 47 -5.13 8.14 -5.58
CA THR A 47 -4.13 7.83 -4.55
C THR A 47 -2.87 8.67 -4.73
N THR A 48 -2.23 9.00 -3.61
CA THR A 48 -0.95 9.72 -3.52
C THR A 48 0.14 8.81 -2.96
N THR A 49 1.40 9.24 -2.96
CA THR A 49 2.52 8.45 -2.41
C THR A 49 2.43 8.19 -0.90
N SER A 50 1.61 8.95 -0.18
CA SER A 50 1.41 8.80 1.26
C SER A 50 0.36 7.74 1.62
N ASP A 51 -0.47 7.31 0.67
CA ASP A 51 -1.55 6.36 0.93
C ASP A 51 -1.03 4.91 0.93
N CYS A 52 -1.42 4.17 1.97
CA CYS A 52 -1.26 2.72 2.05
C CYS A 52 -2.62 2.02 1.97
N VAL A 53 -3.59 2.50 2.76
CA VAL A 53 -4.96 1.98 2.78
C VAL A 53 -5.94 3.10 2.45
N VAL A 54 -6.79 2.86 1.46
CA VAL A 54 -7.95 3.69 1.12
C VAL A 54 -9.20 2.95 1.57
N GLY A 55 -9.77 3.42 2.67
CA GLY A 55 -11.09 3.00 3.13
C GLY A 55 -12.18 3.70 2.33
N VAL A 56 -13.14 2.95 1.82
CA VAL A 56 -14.19 3.50 0.94
C VAL A 56 -15.56 3.18 1.52
N ASP A 57 -16.38 4.21 1.68
CA ASP A 57 -17.78 4.08 2.06
C ASP A 57 -18.66 4.42 0.85
N THR A 58 -19.35 3.41 0.32
CA THR A 58 -20.25 3.52 -0.83
C THR A 58 -21.73 3.59 -0.43
N THR A 59 -22.06 3.87 0.84
CA THR A 59 -23.45 4.04 1.30
C THR A 59 -24.18 5.16 0.57
N SER A 60 -23.45 6.16 0.07
CA SER A 60 -24.00 7.29 -0.70
C SER A 60 -23.97 7.09 -2.22
N GLY A 61 -23.48 5.94 -2.71
CA GLY A 61 -23.36 5.65 -4.14
C GLY A 61 -22.04 4.97 -4.50
N ALA A 62 -21.95 4.49 -5.74
CA ALA A 62 -20.73 3.86 -6.25
C ALA A 62 -19.57 4.86 -6.28
N VAL A 63 -18.35 4.37 -6.00
CA VAL A 63 -17.14 5.21 -5.88
C VAL A 63 -16.04 4.67 -6.79
N THR A 64 -15.32 5.57 -7.45
CA THR A 64 -14.12 5.24 -8.21
C THR A 64 -12.87 5.66 -7.44
N ILE A 65 -11.98 4.72 -7.18
CA ILE A 65 -10.64 4.97 -6.66
C ILE A 65 -9.63 4.81 -7.80
N THR A 66 -8.89 5.86 -8.10
CA THR A 66 -7.87 5.85 -9.16
C THR A 66 -6.49 5.64 -8.53
N LEU A 67 -5.77 4.61 -8.96
CA LEU A 67 -4.36 4.43 -8.66
C LEU A 67 -3.58 5.48 -9.47
N GLY A 68 -3.07 6.51 -8.78
CA GLY A 68 -2.41 7.64 -9.42
C GLY A 68 -1.11 7.25 -10.11
N THR A 69 -0.79 7.85 -11.26
CA THR A 69 0.45 7.61 -12.01
C THR A 69 1.68 7.89 -11.13
N ALA A 70 1.62 8.95 -10.33
CA ALA A 70 2.66 9.31 -9.37
C ALA A 70 2.87 8.24 -8.27
N THR A 71 1.96 7.28 -8.13
CA THR A 71 2.05 6.20 -7.16
C THR A 71 2.74 4.94 -7.68
N VAL A 72 2.90 4.83 -9.01
CA VAL A 72 3.51 3.69 -9.69
C VAL A 72 5.00 3.63 -9.34
N SER A 73 5.36 2.63 -8.55
CA SER A 73 6.74 2.41 -8.10
C SER A 73 6.92 0.93 -7.77
N ALA A 74 8.04 0.35 -8.18
CA ALA A 74 8.27 -1.08 -7.98
C ALA A 74 8.21 -1.45 -6.48
N GLY A 75 7.41 -2.45 -6.15
CA GLY A 75 7.18 -2.92 -4.78
C GLY A 75 6.16 -2.09 -3.98
N ARG A 76 5.62 -1.01 -4.54
CA ARG A 76 4.54 -0.23 -3.92
C ARG A 76 3.32 -1.11 -3.68
N VAL A 77 2.73 -1.03 -2.49
CA VAL A 77 1.45 -1.67 -2.18
C VAL A 77 0.39 -0.61 -1.89
N VAL A 78 -0.82 -0.81 -2.41
CA VAL A 78 -2.02 -0.04 -2.11
C VAL A 78 -3.16 -1.00 -1.80
N ILE A 79 -3.93 -0.71 -0.75
CA ILE A 79 -5.09 -1.50 -0.34
C ILE A 79 -6.33 -0.62 -0.49
N VAL A 80 -7.35 -1.11 -1.18
CA VAL A 80 -8.67 -0.47 -1.27
C VAL A 80 -9.66 -1.36 -0.53
N ASN A 81 -10.31 -0.83 0.51
CA ASN A 81 -11.20 -1.58 1.40
C ASN A 81 -12.61 -0.98 1.39
N ASP A 82 -13.63 -1.84 1.27
CA ASP A 82 -15.02 -1.44 1.49
C ASP A 82 -15.31 -1.27 2.99
N GLU A 83 -15.14 -0.06 3.50
CA GLU A 83 -15.47 0.30 4.89
C GLU A 83 -16.97 0.52 5.08
N GLY A 84 -17.70 0.89 4.03
CA GLY A 84 -19.15 1.10 4.08
C GLY A 84 -19.95 -0.20 4.09
N ALA A 85 -19.31 -1.35 3.82
CA ALA A 85 -19.95 -2.66 3.70
C ALA A 85 -21.11 -2.68 2.68
N ASN A 86 -21.01 -1.86 1.63
CA ASN A 86 -22.07 -1.66 0.64
C ASN A 86 -21.61 -1.89 -0.81
N ALA A 87 -20.39 -2.38 -1.01
CA ALA A 87 -19.83 -2.58 -2.35
C ALA A 87 -20.61 -3.58 -3.22
N GLY A 88 -21.41 -4.48 -2.65
CA GLY A 88 -22.31 -5.37 -3.39
C GLY A 88 -23.55 -4.69 -3.96
N THR A 89 -23.91 -3.51 -3.45
CA THR A 89 -25.02 -2.67 -3.97
C THR A 89 -24.47 -1.52 -4.80
N ALA A 90 -23.41 -0.88 -4.30
CA ALA A 90 -22.77 0.28 -4.88
C ALA A 90 -21.28 0.00 -5.00
N ASN A 91 -20.89 -0.60 -6.12
CA ASN A 91 -19.54 -1.11 -6.35
C ASN A 91 -18.46 -0.03 -6.19
N ILE A 92 -17.28 -0.47 -5.76
CA ILE A 92 -16.06 0.32 -5.85
C ILE A 92 -15.35 -0.06 -7.14
N THR A 93 -15.14 0.90 -8.02
CA THR A 93 -14.31 0.73 -9.22
C THR A 93 -12.89 1.18 -8.90
N VAL A 94 -11.90 0.33 -9.10
CA VAL A 94 -10.49 0.71 -9.03
C VAL A 94 -9.98 0.92 -10.45
N ALA A 95 -9.48 2.12 -10.76
CA ALA A 95 -9.01 2.51 -12.09
C ALA A 95 -7.53 2.91 -12.05
N THR A 96 -6.90 3.03 -13.21
CA THR A 96 -5.58 3.67 -13.37
C THR A 96 -5.74 5.08 -13.94
N GLU A 97 -4.79 5.96 -13.65
CA GLU A 97 -4.81 7.36 -14.13
C GLU A 97 -4.24 7.49 -15.56
N GLY A 98 -3.19 6.72 -15.87
CA GLY A 98 -2.49 6.76 -17.14
C GLY A 98 -2.72 5.51 -17.99
N SER A 99 -1.66 5.05 -18.63
CA SER A 99 -1.67 3.83 -19.46
C SER A 99 -1.38 2.56 -18.67
N GLU A 100 -1.22 2.65 -17.35
CA GLU A 100 -1.00 1.48 -16.50
C GLU A 100 -2.23 0.57 -16.51
N THR A 101 -1.99 -0.69 -16.23
CA THR A 101 -3.03 -1.70 -16.11
C THR A 101 -3.04 -2.34 -14.72
N ILE A 102 -4.16 -2.95 -14.36
CA ILE A 102 -4.39 -3.81 -13.20
C ILE A 102 -4.65 -5.20 -13.76
N ASP A 103 -3.71 -6.12 -13.60
CA ASP A 103 -3.78 -7.49 -14.16
C ASP A 103 -4.10 -7.49 -15.68
N GLY A 104 -3.56 -6.52 -16.43
CA GLY A 104 -3.80 -6.36 -17.87
C GLY A 104 -5.10 -5.62 -18.26
N SER A 105 -5.90 -5.17 -17.30
CA SER A 105 -7.12 -4.38 -17.50
C SER A 105 -6.92 -2.92 -17.07
N ALA A 106 -7.65 -1.96 -17.63
CA ALA A 106 -7.62 -0.57 -17.14
C ALA A 106 -8.31 -0.40 -15.77
N THR A 107 -9.18 -1.34 -15.39
CA THR A 107 -9.94 -1.30 -14.15
C THR A 107 -10.08 -2.67 -13.49
N ALA A 108 -10.28 -2.64 -12.17
CA ALA A 108 -10.76 -3.75 -11.34
C ALA A 108 -12.03 -3.30 -10.59
N THR A 109 -12.80 -4.24 -10.05
CA THR A 109 -14.05 -3.93 -9.33
C THR A 109 -14.12 -4.71 -8.02
N ILE A 110 -14.48 -4.01 -6.95
CA ILE A 110 -14.87 -4.61 -5.68
C ILE A 110 -16.40 -4.56 -5.63
N ALA A 111 -17.03 -5.73 -5.73
CA ALA A 111 -18.49 -5.89 -5.79
C ALA A 111 -19.02 -6.80 -4.67
N THR A 112 -18.24 -6.99 -3.61
CA THR A 112 -18.61 -7.81 -2.45
C THR A 112 -18.48 -6.95 -1.20
N ASN A 113 -19.53 -6.94 -0.38
CA ASN A 113 -19.55 -6.16 0.85
C ASN A 113 -18.36 -6.54 1.75
N SER A 114 -17.73 -5.52 2.33
CA SER A 114 -16.63 -5.65 3.29
C SER A 114 -15.38 -6.36 2.73
N LEU A 115 -15.23 -6.38 1.40
CA LEU A 115 -14.04 -6.93 0.76
C LEU A 115 -12.94 -5.86 0.67
N ALA A 116 -11.69 -6.30 0.78
CA ALA A 116 -10.50 -5.53 0.44
C ALA A 116 -9.84 -6.10 -0.80
N ALA A 117 -9.46 -5.23 -1.74
CA ALA A 117 -8.55 -5.57 -2.82
C ALA A 117 -7.16 -4.98 -2.52
N ARG A 118 -6.12 -5.76 -2.79
CA ARG A 118 -4.73 -5.37 -2.56
C ARG A 118 -4.00 -5.39 -3.88
N TYR A 119 -3.23 -4.34 -4.12
CA TYR A 119 -2.51 -4.12 -5.35
C TYR A 119 -1.04 -3.92 -5.03
N TYR A 120 -0.15 -4.52 -5.82
CA TYR A 120 1.26 -4.15 -5.83
C TYR A 120 1.68 -3.70 -7.23
N SER A 121 2.64 -2.78 -7.31
CA SER A 121 3.19 -2.35 -8.60
C SER A 121 4.55 -2.98 -8.88
N ASN A 122 4.81 -3.31 -10.14
CA ASN A 122 6.15 -3.67 -10.62
C ASN A 122 6.97 -2.45 -11.09
N GLY A 123 6.44 -1.23 -10.93
CA GLY A 123 7.01 0.01 -11.43
C GLY A 123 6.49 0.43 -12.81
N THR A 124 5.52 -0.31 -13.37
CA THR A 124 4.86 0.03 -14.63
C THR A 124 3.36 -0.25 -14.54
N ASP A 125 2.98 -1.45 -14.10
CA ASP A 125 1.60 -1.88 -13.93
C ASP A 125 1.31 -2.26 -12.48
N TRP A 126 0.06 -2.58 -12.21
CA TRP A 126 -0.47 -3.06 -10.95
C TRP A 126 -0.97 -4.50 -11.06
N PHE A 127 -0.86 -5.23 -9.95
CA PHE A 127 -1.21 -6.64 -9.87
C PHE A 127 -1.91 -6.94 -8.54
N THR A 128 -2.87 -7.86 -8.55
CA THR A 128 -3.58 -8.29 -7.32
C THR A 128 -2.89 -9.46 -6.61
N PHE A 129 -3.09 -9.59 -5.29
CA PHE A 129 -2.54 -10.68 -4.46
C PHE A 129 -3.35 -10.96 -3.16
#